data_AF-A0A2V8FWT5-F1
#
_entry.id   AF-A0A2V8FWT5-F1
#
_cell.length_a   1.000
_cell.length_b   1.000
_cell.length_c   1.000
_cell.angle_alpha   90.00
_cell.angle_beta   90.00
_cell.angle_gamma   90.00
#
_symmetry.space_group_name_H-M   'P 1'
#
loop_
_entity.id
_entity.type
_entity.pdbx_description
1 polymer ?
#
loop_
_entity_poly.entity_id
_entity_poly.type
_entity_poly.pdbx_seq_one_letter_code
_entity_poly.pdbx_strand_id
1 'polypeptide(L)'
;SPATMINHLDDPVLIGRVAWTPEDGHSSGSAMSLRTALRTSSNRAAVRLLLHVGIARTVRYAKTMGIGDVPSVPSLALGSGEVTLQAMTAAYAAFANHGLVPRPTLIRRVEDRDGHVLYASQETPVRAIRDTTAFLMSTMLADVVNAGTGAGARRLGFTLQAAGKTGTTNDFNDAWFIGYTPKLVTGVWVGFDEPRMILPNGFAAEVAVPVWAKFMKVATRNDRPEWLEMPSGVVTVKVCRLSGLLATEACKNGEVINGATGQIDRRSTVYTEYFARGTEPTAYCEAHQTQGVRVAGLLGAEEKPPAPYVDLKAIAPPGDAAEHRIAPAPTGTSGTVELIENPSTAMNTTKKRGFWSKVFRWTVKDRPNQPEPQRPPPSPPSKKPSGR
;
A
#
# COMPACT_ATOMS: atom_id res chain seq x y z
N SER A 1 -3.85 12.58 -1.70
CA SER A 1 -5.01 12.34 -0.80
C SER A 1 -5.94 11.32 -1.45
N PRO A 2 -6.91 10.70 -0.75
CA PRO A 2 -7.74 9.62 -1.30
C PRO A 2 -8.44 9.94 -2.64
N ALA A 3 -8.88 11.18 -2.85
CA ALA A 3 -9.51 11.63 -4.10
C ALA A 3 -8.51 12.00 -5.21
N THR A 4 -7.20 12.02 -4.96
CA THR A 4 -6.21 12.35 -5.99
C THR A 4 -6.34 11.39 -7.18
N MET A 5 -6.48 11.94 -8.39
CA MET A 5 -6.59 11.17 -9.62
C MET A 5 -5.20 10.75 -10.12
N ILE A 6 -5.04 9.47 -10.43
CA ILE A 6 -3.95 8.96 -11.24
C ILE A 6 -4.48 8.82 -12.66
N ASN A 7 -3.88 9.58 -13.58
CA ASN A 7 -4.25 9.60 -14.99
C ASN A 7 -3.28 8.75 -15.82
N HIS A 8 -3.57 8.65 -17.12
CA HIS A 8 -2.71 8.01 -18.12
C HIS A 8 -2.49 6.52 -17.86
N LEU A 9 -3.43 5.84 -17.21
CA LEU A 9 -3.25 4.44 -16.78
C LEU A 9 -3.02 3.48 -17.96
N ASP A 10 -3.49 3.82 -19.16
CA ASP A 10 -3.28 3.04 -20.38
C ASP A 10 -1.92 3.30 -21.04
N ASP A 11 -1.27 4.41 -20.72
CA ASP A 11 0.01 4.76 -21.33
C ASP A 11 1.12 3.84 -20.79
N PRO A 12 2.10 3.44 -21.63
CA PRO A 12 3.23 2.67 -21.17
C PRO A 12 4.10 3.48 -20.22
N VAL A 13 4.65 2.79 -19.23
CA VAL A 13 5.63 3.31 -18.30
C VAL A 13 7.03 2.97 -18.82
N LEU A 14 7.90 3.97 -18.93
CA LEU A 14 9.27 3.76 -19.38
C LEU A 14 10.15 3.27 -18.23
N ILE A 15 10.72 2.08 -18.37
CA ILE A 15 11.76 1.54 -17.50
C ILE A 15 13.06 1.48 -18.30
N GLY A 16 13.92 2.48 -18.12
CA GLY A 16 15.12 2.65 -18.94
C GLY A 16 14.74 2.92 -20.40
N ARG A 17 15.05 1.97 -21.30
CA ARG A 17 14.69 2.06 -22.74
C ARG A 17 13.49 1.18 -23.12
N VAL A 18 12.87 0.50 -22.16
CA VAL A 18 11.76 -0.42 -22.40
C VAL A 18 10.46 0.23 -21.98
N ALA A 19 9.48 0.21 -22.88
CA ALA A 19 8.10 0.55 -22.59
C ALA A 19 7.40 -0.66 -21.96
N TRP A 20 6.79 -0.47 -20.78
CA TRP A 20 6.08 -1.52 -20.06
C TRP A 20 4.74 -0.99 -19.56
N THR A 21 3.65 -1.69 -19.87
CA THR A 21 2.33 -1.43 -19.30
C THR A 21 1.97 -2.60 -18.40
N PRO A 22 1.83 -2.39 -17.08
CA PRO A 22 1.37 -3.45 -16.18
C PRO A 22 -0.04 -3.90 -16.57
N GLU A 23 -0.29 -5.21 -16.54
CA GLU A 23 -1.64 -5.74 -16.75
C GLU A 23 -2.51 -5.53 -15.50
N ASP A 24 -3.79 -5.19 -15.70
CA ASP A 24 -4.80 -5.05 -14.65
C ASP A 24 -5.96 -6.04 -14.90
N GLY A 25 -6.38 -6.76 -13.87
CA GLY A 25 -7.53 -7.68 -13.95
C GLY A 25 -8.90 -7.04 -13.69
N HIS A 26 -8.97 -5.75 -13.35
CA HIS A 26 -10.16 -5.17 -12.68
C HIS A 26 -10.66 -3.83 -13.23
N SER A 27 -9.95 -3.16 -14.15
CA SER A 27 -10.42 -1.91 -14.73
C SER A 27 -9.71 -1.60 -16.04
N SER A 28 -10.49 -1.16 -17.04
CA SER A 28 -10.03 -0.60 -18.32
C SER A 28 -10.00 0.93 -18.32
N GLY A 29 -10.22 1.58 -17.17
CA GLY A 29 -10.24 3.04 -17.10
C GLY A 29 -8.86 3.66 -17.32
N SER A 30 -8.82 4.81 -18.01
CA SER A 30 -7.61 5.59 -18.26
C SER A 30 -7.20 6.48 -17.08
N ALA A 31 -8.09 6.65 -16.10
CA ALA A 31 -7.85 7.35 -14.86
C ALA A 31 -8.68 6.77 -13.71
N MET A 32 -8.15 6.87 -12.49
CA MET A 32 -8.90 6.53 -11.27
C MET A 32 -8.32 7.26 -10.04
N SER A 33 -9.14 7.45 -9.01
CA SER A 33 -8.69 8.00 -7.74
C SER A 33 -7.79 7.02 -6.97
N LEU A 34 -6.95 7.52 -6.06
CA LEU A 34 -6.14 6.69 -5.16
C LEU A 34 -6.98 5.69 -4.35
N ARG A 35 -8.14 6.13 -3.84
CA ARG A 35 -9.11 5.25 -3.16
C ARG A 35 -9.58 4.11 -4.06
N THR A 36 -9.96 4.43 -5.31
CA THR A 36 -10.41 3.42 -6.27
C THR A 36 -9.28 2.45 -6.62
N ALA A 37 -8.08 2.97 -6.89
CA ALA A 37 -6.91 2.16 -7.20
C ALA A 37 -6.58 1.14 -6.10
N LEU A 38 -6.64 1.57 -4.83
CA LEU A 38 -6.38 0.67 -3.71
C LEU A 38 -7.48 -0.38 -3.55
N ARG A 39 -8.75 0.03 -3.67
CA ARG A 39 -9.93 -0.84 -3.60
C ARG A 39 -9.90 -1.96 -4.63
N THR A 40 -9.56 -1.63 -5.89
CA THR A 40 -9.51 -2.58 -7.01
C THR A 40 -8.13 -3.23 -7.17
N SER A 41 -7.14 -2.83 -6.38
CA SER A 41 -5.77 -3.34 -6.47
C SER A 41 -5.13 -3.14 -7.85
N SER A 42 -5.28 -1.94 -8.45
CA SER A 42 -4.72 -1.64 -9.77
C SER A 42 -3.19 -1.57 -9.75
N ASN A 43 -2.56 -2.46 -10.52
CA ASN A 43 -1.13 -2.52 -10.79
C ASN A 43 -0.65 -1.27 -11.55
N ARG A 44 -1.43 -0.82 -12.54
CA ARG A 44 -1.11 0.36 -13.36
C ARG A 44 -1.02 1.62 -12.50
N ALA A 45 -2.00 1.81 -11.62
CA ALA A 45 -2.01 2.90 -10.67
C ALA A 45 -0.86 2.80 -9.65
N ALA A 46 -0.59 1.60 -9.11
CA ALA A 46 0.48 1.38 -8.14
C ALA A 46 1.87 1.71 -8.71
N VAL A 47 2.17 1.27 -9.93
CA VAL A 47 3.46 1.57 -10.60
C VAL A 47 3.60 3.07 -10.87
N ARG A 48 2.55 3.72 -11.39
CA ARG A 48 2.58 5.16 -11.65
C ARG A 48 2.77 5.97 -10.37
N LEU A 49 2.09 5.59 -9.30
CA LEU A 49 2.25 6.22 -8.00
C LEU A 49 3.68 6.04 -7.46
N LEU A 50 4.24 4.83 -7.56
CA LEU A 50 5.62 4.56 -7.13
C LEU A 50 6.62 5.45 -7.86
N LEU A 51 6.47 5.62 -9.17
CA LEU A 51 7.37 6.45 -9.97
C LEU A 51 7.18 7.95 -9.68
N HIS A 52 5.94 8.39 -9.47
CA HIS A 52 5.65 9.77 -9.10
C HIS A 52 6.21 10.14 -7.72
N VAL A 53 6.07 9.26 -6.73
CA VAL A 53 6.58 9.46 -5.36
C VAL A 53 8.09 9.24 -5.27
N GLY A 54 8.62 8.34 -6.10
CA GLY A 54 10.02 7.94 -6.15
C GLY A 54 10.32 6.67 -5.36
N ILE A 55 10.99 5.72 -6.01
CA ILE A 55 11.32 4.38 -5.46
C ILE A 55 12.12 4.49 -4.16
N ALA A 56 13.15 5.33 -4.12
CA ALA A 56 13.99 5.50 -2.93
C ALA A 56 13.20 6.00 -1.71
N ARG A 57 12.19 6.85 -1.92
CA ARG A 57 11.31 7.31 -0.83
C ARG A 57 10.44 6.16 -0.32
N THR A 58 9.88 5.36 -1.22
CA THR A 58 9.09 4.18 -0.87
C THR A 58 9.90 3.14 -0.09
N VAL A 59 11.13 2.83 -0.52
CA VAL A 59 12.04 1.91 0.19
C VAL A 59 12.31 2.41 1.61
N ARG A 60 12.56 3.72 1.80
CA ARG A 60 12.74 4.29 3.14
C ARG A 60 11.50 4.11 4.01
N TYR A 61 10.30 4.35 3.47
CA TYR A 61 9.06 4.11 4.21
C TYR A 61 8.88 2.64 4.59
N ALA A 62 9.18 1.69 3.69
CA ALA A 62 9.12 0.27 3.99
C ALA A 62 10.05 -0.10 5.17
N LYS A 63 11.28 0.45 5.18
CA LYS A 63 12.22 0.27 6.28
C LYS A 63 11.72 0.88 7.60
N THR A 64 11.21 2.11 7.58
CA THR A 64 10.64 2.77 8.76
C THR A 64 9.43 2.00 9.33
N MET A 65 8.64 1.36 8.46
CA MET A 65 7.51 0.52 8.84
C MET A 65 7.92 -0.85 9.40
N GLY A 66 9.23 -1.17 9.44
CA GLY A 66 9.74 -2.42 9.98
C GLY A 66 9.62 -3.62 9.03
N ILE A 67 9.36 -3.39 7.73
CA ILE A 67 9.19 -4.45 6.73
C ILE A 67 10.53 -5.11 6.36
N GLY A 68 11.64 -4.38 6.53
CA GLY A 68 12.99 -4.83 6.19
C GLY A 68 13.52 -4.17 4.91
N ASP A 69 14.60 -4.74 4.37
CA ASP A 69 15.22 -4.25 3.14
C ASP A 69 14.49 -4.81 1.92
N VAL A 70 13.93 -3.91 1.09
CA VAL A 70 13.17 -4.25 -0.12
C VAL A 70 13.90 -3.72 -1.37
N PRO A 71 13.72 -4.35 -2.54
CA PRO A 71 14.50 -3.99 -3.72
C PRO A 71 14.12 -2.60 -4.25
N SER A 72 15.11 -1.81 -4.66
CA SER A 72 14.93 -0.48 -5.22
C SER A 72 14.69 -0.54 -6.73
N VAL A 73 13.59 -1.16 -7.14
CA VAL A 73 13.21 -1.37 -8.56
C VAL A 73 11.73 -1.02 -8.80
N PRO A 74 11.31 -0.71 -10.05
CA PRO A 74 9.90 -0.38 -10.34
C PRO A 74 8.91 -1.51 -10.00
N SER A 75 9.32 -2.77 -10.14
CA SER A 75 8.49 -3.92 -9.77
C SER A 75 8.23 -4.03 -8.26
N LEU A 76 8.83 -3.18 -7.43
CA LEU A 76 8.51 -3.09 -6.00
C LEU A 76 7.01 -2.79 -5.79
N ALA A 77 6.41 -1.96 -6.67
CA ALA A 77 4.98 -1.64 -6.62
C ALA A 77 4.07 -2.87 -6.74
N LEU A 78 4.60 -3.96 -7.32
CA LEU A 78 3.88 -5.21 -7.56
C LEU A 78 4.32 -6.34 -6.63
N GLY A 79 5.10 -6.04 -5.57
CA GLY A 79 5.45 -7.03 -4.55
C GLY A 79 6.70 -7.86 -4.84
N SER A 80 7.66 -7.36 -5.64
CA SER A 80 8.93 -8.09 -5.88
C SER A 80 9.90 -8.18 -4.69
N GLY A 81 9.51 -7.70 -3.50
CA GLY A 81 10.31 -7.80 -2.27
C GLY A 81 9.89 -8.97 -1.40
N GLU A 82 10.87 -9.73 -0.91
CA GLU A 82 10.65 -10.81 0.06
C GLU A 82 10.55 -10.24 1.49
N VAL A 83 9.53 -10.67 2.23
CA VAL A 83 9.20 -10.15 3.57
C VAL A 83 8.67 -11.29 4.44
N THR A 84 8.79 -11.17 5.76
CA THR A 84 8.17 -12.15 6.67
C THR A 84 6.71 -11.77 6.96
N LEU A 85 5.87 -12.78 7.20
CA LEU A 85 4.48 -12.56 7.60
C LEU A 85 4.37 -11.73 8.88
N GLN A 86 5.27 -11.96 9.84
CA GLN A 86 5.33 -11.21 11.08
C GLN A 86 5.63 -9.72 10.85
N ALA A 87 6.65 -9.40 10.04
CA ALA A 87 7.03 -8.02 9.75
C ALA A 87 5.92 -7.27 9.01
N MET A 88 5.32 -7.90 7.99
CA MET A 88 4.23 -7.28 7.24
C MET A 88 2.97 -7.09 8.10
N THR A 89 2.63 -8.07 8.95
CA THR A 89 1.49 -7.94 9.89
C THR A 89 1.71 -6.81 10.88
N ALA A 90 2.92 -6.68 11.43
CA ALA A 90 3.28 -5.59 12.32
C ALA A 90 3.19 -4.21 11.64
N ALA A 91 3.64 -4.11 10.38
CA ALA A 91 3.53 -2.89 9.60
C ALA A 91 2.07 -2.44 9.43
N TYR A 92 1.14 -3.37 9.14
CA TYR A 92 -0.28 -3.05 9.03
C TYR A 92 -0.90 -2.58 10.35
N ALA A 93 -0.36 -3.03 11.50
CA ALA A 93 -0.82 -2.55 12.80
C ALA A 93 -0.63 -1.05 12.98
N ALA A 94 0.33 -0.42 12.29
CA ALA A 94 0.48 1.04 12.32
C ALA A 94 -0.77 1.78 11.82
N PHE A 95 -1.53 1.22 10.88
CA PHE A 95 -2.73 1.88 10.37
C PHE A 95 -3.89 1.87 11.39
N ALA A 96 -4.02 0.78 12.14
CA ALA A 96 -4.96 0.67 13.26
C ALA A 96 -4.49 1.49 14.48
N ASN A 97 -3.17 1.59 14.68
CA ASN A 97 -2.54 2.16 15.86
C ASN A 97 -1.99 3.59 15.61
N HIS A 98 -2.75 4.42 14.90
CA HIS A 98 -2.46 5.85 14.71
C HIS A 98 -1.04 6.18 14.22
N GLY A 99 -0.46 5.30 13.41
CA GLY A 99 0.86 5.40 12.80
C GLY A 99 2.03 4.83 13.60
N LEU A 100 1.75 4.14 14.71
CA LEU A 100 2.74 3.48 15.57
C LEU A 100 2.87 1.99 15.22
N VAL A 101 4.05 1.58 14.78
CA VAL A 101 4.37 0.16 14.52
C VAL A 101 4.75 -0.50 15.86
N PRO A 102 3.98 -1.49 16.35
CA PRO A 102 4.38 -2.25 17.53
C PRO A 102 5.52 -3.23 17.19
N ARG A 103 6.41 -3.52 18.15
CA ARG A 103 7.32 -4.67 18.03
C ARG A 103 6.60 -5.94 18.51
N PRO A 104 6.38 -6.94 17.63
CA PRO A 104 5.72 -8.18 18.03
C PRO A 104 6.52 -8.88 19.14
N THR A 105 5.90 -9.00 20.32
CA THR A 105 6.53 -9.58 21.52
C THR A 105 5.74 -10.80 21.97
N LEU A 106 6.37 -11.97 22.00
CA LEU A 106 5.74 -13.20 22.49
C LEU A 106 5.88 -13.34 24.02
N ILE A 107 7.09 -13.11 24.54
CA ILE A 107 7.38 -13.21 25.97
C ILE A 107 7.32 -11.81 26.57
N ARG A 108 6.34 -11.55 27.43
CA ARG A 108 6.18 -10.25 28.09
C ARG A 108 6.94 -10.15 29.40
N ARG A 109 6.99 -11.24 30.17
CA ARG A 109 7.58 -11.29 31.50
C ARG A 109 7.99 -12.72 31.85
N VAL A 110 9.14 -12.88 32.50
CA VAL A 110 9.63 -14.14 33.08
C VAL A 110 9.91 -13.89 34.55
N GLU A 111 9.42 -14.76 35.41
CA GLU A 111 9.60 -14.70 36.86
C GLU A 111 10.21 -16.01 37.37
N ASP A 112 10.92 -15.94 38.49
CA ASP A 112 11.31 -17.14 39.25
C ASP A 112 10.17 -17.64 40.16
N ARG A 113 10.45 -18.69 40.94
CA ARG A 113 9.46 -19.30 41.85
C ARG A 113 9.03 -18.37 43.00
N ASP A 114 9.85 -17.38 43.31
CA ASP A 114 9.65 -16.44 44.41
C ASP A 114 8.99 -15.14 43.91
N GLY A 115 8.69 -15.05 42.61
CA GLY A 115 8.07 -13.90 41.96
C GLY A 115 9.04 -12.81 41.53
N HIS A 116 10.36 -13.04 41.59
CA HIS A 116 11.33 -12.07 41.10
C HIS A 116 11.33 -12.03 39.57
N VAL A 117 11.27 -10.82 39.02
CA VAL A 117 11.27 -10.60 37.58
C VAL A 117 12.66 -10.81 37.02
N LEU A 118 12.83 -11.88 36.25
CA LEU A 118 14.07 -12.18 35.53
C LEU A 118 14.15 -11.45 34.19
N TYR A 119 12.98 -11.19 33.58
CA TYR A 119 12.87 -10.47 32.32
C TYR A 119 11.50 -9.79 32.22
N ALA A 120 11.45 -8.60 31.66
CA ALA A 120 10.23 -7.93 31.24
C ALA A 120 10.50 -7.16 29.93
N SER A 121 9.62 -7.32 28.95
CA SER A 121 9.76 -6.62 27.67
C SER A 121 9.59 -5.10 27.87
N GLN A 122 10.54 -4.34 27.33
CA GLN A 122 10.55 -2.87 27.33
C GLN A 122 10.22 -2.31 25.93
N GLU A 123 9.58 -3.12 25.10
CA GLU A 123 9.36 -2.79 23.70
C GLU A 123 8.35 -1.66 23.54
N THR A 124 8.80 -0.54 22.96
CA THR A 124 7.95 0.62 22.70
C THR A 124 7.62 0.71 21.21
N PRO A 125 6.35 1.01 20.86
CA PRO A 125 5.97 1.23 19.47
C PRO A 125 6.72 2.41 18.84
N VAL A 126 7.09 2.27 17.56
CA VAL A 126 7.81 3.30 16.81
C VAL A 126 6.86 4.04 15.89
N ARG A 127 6.86 5.38 15.92
CA ARG A 127 6.08 6.19 14.98
C ARG A 127 6.69 6.12 13.58
N ALA A 128 5.98 5.45 12.67
CA ALA A 128 6.40 5.34 11.27
C ALA A 128 5.67 6.32 10.34
N ILE A 129 4.41 6.63 10.66
CA ILE A 129 3.58 7.58 9.89
C ILE A 129 2.80 8.49 10.83
N ARG A 130 2.24 9.56 10.26
CA ARG A 130 1.30 10.44 10.97
C ARG A 130 -0.02 9.71 11.19
N ASP A 131 -0.70 10.05 12.28
CA ASP A 131 -2.05 9.61 12.60
C ASP A 131 -3.07 9.92 11.47
N THR A 132 -2.97 11.12 10.87
CA THR A 132 -3.74 11.54 9.69
C THR A 132 -3.51 10.59 8.50
N THR A 133 -2.27 10.22 8.20
CA THR A 133 -1.95 9.25 7.14
C THR A 133 -2.51 7.87 7.45
N ALA A 134 -2.37 7.40 8.69
CA ALA A 134 -2.90 6.13 9.15
C ALA A 134 -4.43 6.07 9.00
N PHE A 135 -5.14 7.11 9.45
CA PHE A 135 -6.59 7.22 9.32
C PHE A 135 -7.03 7.21 7.86
N LEU A 136 -6.45 8.07 7.00
CA LEU A 136 -6.80 8.12 5.58
C LEU A 136 -6.57 6.77 4.89
N MET A 137 -5.44 6.11 5.16
CA MET A 137 -5.16 4.77 4.64
C MET A 137 -6.20 3.75 5.10
N SER A 138 -6.54 3.74 6.40
CA SER A 138 -7.57 2.87 6.95
C SER A 138 -8.94 3.08 6.30
N THR A 139 -9.33 4.32 5.98
CA THR A 139 -10.60 4.54 5.26
C THR A 139 -10.58 3.95 3.84
N MET A 140 -9.44 3.98 3.14
CA MET A 140 -9.34 3.39 1.80
C MET A 140 -9.25 1.86 1.85
N LEU A 141 -8.53 1.30 2.82
CA LEU A 141 -8.44 -0.14 3.04
C LEU A 141 -9.76 -0.76 3.52
N ALA A 142 -10.64 0.01 4.17
CA ALA A 142 -11.99 -0.42 4.49
C ALA A 142 -12.82 -0.70 3.23
N ASP A 143 -12.64 0.10 2.17
CA ASP A 143 -13.33 -0.13 0.89
C ASP A 143 -12.90 -1.44 0.22
N VAL A 144 -11.65 -1.87 0.41
CA VAL A 144 -11.18 -3.17 -0.09
C VAL A 144 -12.01 -4.30 0.52
N VAL A 145 -12.27 -4.24 1.82
CA VAL A 145 -13.05 -5.25 2.56
C VAL A 145 -14.54 -5.13 2.28
N ASN A 146 -15.06 -3.92 2.08
CA ASN A 146 -16.50 -3.70 1.93
C ASN A 146 -16.99 -3.87 0.49
N ALA A 147 -16.19 -3.46 -0.50
CA ALA A 147 -16.60 -3.36 -1.90
C ALA A 147 -15.46 -3.58 -2.91
N GLY A 148 -14.33 -4.14 -2.46
CA GLY A 148 -13.17 -4.41 -3.30
C GLY A 148 -12.77 -5.87 -3.31
N THR A 149 -11.48 -6.12 -3.53
CA THR A 149 -10.93 -7.48 -3.64
C THR A 149 -11.06 -8.32 -2.37
N GLY A 150 -11.31 -7.71 -1.20
CA GLY A 150 -11.57 -8.38 0.07
C GLY A 150 -13.06 -8.60 0.40
N ALA A 151 -13.99 -8.21 -0.48
CA ALA A 151 -15.43 -8.26 -0.23
C ALA A 151 -16.00 -9.65 0.10
N GLY A 152 -15.24 -10.71 -0.23
CA GLY A 152 -15.56 -12.08 0.20
C GLY A 152 -15.73 -12.21 1.72
N ALA A 153 -15.00 -11.44 2.53
CA ALA A 153 -15.13 -11.45 3.98
C ALA A 153 -16.56 -11.10 4.45
N ARG A 154 -17.21 -10.12 3.79
CA ARG A 154 -18.60 -9.72 4.08
C ARG A 154 -19.58 -10.81 3.71
N ARG A 155 -19.41 -11.45 2.55
CA ARG A 155 -20.24 -12.58 2.10
C ARG A 155 -20.16 -13.77 3.06
N LEU A 156 -19.03 -13.94 3.73
CA LEU A 156 -18.80 -14.97 4.75
C LEU A 156 -19.32 -14.58 6.15
N GLY A 157 -20.03 -13.45 6.27
CA GLY A 157 -20.70 -13.02 7.49
C GLY A 157 -19.80 -12.34 8.52
N PHE A 158 -18.63 -11.82 8.12
CA PHE A 158 -17.86 -10.92 8.99
C PHE A 158 -18.46 -9.50 8.90
N THR A 159 -18.96 -8.96 10.00
CA THR A 159 -19.79 -7.72 10.01
C THR A 159 -19.14 -6.51 10.68
N LEU A 160 -18.10 -6.69 11.49
CA LEU A 160 -17.42 -5.57 12.16
C LEU A 160 -16.73 -4.63 11.17
N GLN A 161 -16.55 -3.37 11.55
CA GLN A 161 -15.74 -2.46 10.74
C GLN A 161 -14.29 -2.96 10.69
N ALA A 162 -13.77 -3.07 9.47
CA ALA A 162 -12.43 -3.59 9.23
C ALA A 162 -11.85 -3.00 7.95
N ALA A 163 -10.52 -3.03 7.89
CA ALA A 163 -9.72 -2.65 6.75
C ALA A 163 -8.75 -3.78 6.43
N GLY A 164 -8.30 -3.88 5.18
CA GLY A 164 -7.33 -4.90 4.81
C GLY A 164 -6.97 -4.86 3.33
N LYS A 165 -6.01 -5.69 2.96
CA LYS A 165 -5.54 -5.79 1.58
C LYS A 165 -5.21 -7.23 1.20
N THR A 166 -5.63 -7.58 -0.01
CA THR A 166 -5.25 -8.80 -0.72
C THR A 166 -3.87 -8.65 -1.36
N GLY A 167 -3.10 -9.73 -1.42
CA GLY A 167 -1.86 -9.81 -2.20
C GLY A 167 -1.79 -11.15 -2.92
N THR A 168 -1.57 -11.15 -4.22
CA THR A 168 -1.44 -12.36 -5.05
C THR A 168 -0.19 -12.19 -5.89
N THR A 169 0.70 -13.19 -5.91
CA THR A 169 1.84 -13.19 -6.83
C THR A 169 1.41 -13.63 -8.24
N ASN A 170 2.14 -13.19 -9.27
CA ASN A 170 1.76 -13.43 -10.67
C ASN A 170 1.64 -14.92 -11.02
N ASP A 171 2.41 -15.79 -10.36
CA ASP A 171 2.40 -17.24 -10.58
C ASP A 171 1.40 -17.98 -9.67
N PHE A 172 0.62 -17.26 -8.86
CA PHE A 172 -0.27 -17.81 -7.82
C PHE A 172 0.45 -18.72 -6.82
N ASN A 173 1.73 -18.45 -6.55
CA ASN A 173 2.52 -19.18 -5.55
C ASN A 173 2.20 -18.71 -4.14
N ASP A 174 1.76 -17.46 -3.99
CA ASP A 174 1.49 -16.83 -2.70
C ASP A 174 0.15 -16.11 -2.73
N ALA A 175 -0.67 -16.41 -1.72
CA ALA A 175 -1.92 -15.74 -1.44
C ALA A 175 -1.88 -15.10 -0.05
N TRP A 176 -1.95 -13.78 0.00
CA TRP A 176 -1.89 -12.98 1.22
C TRP A 176 -3.19 -12.25 1.47
N PHE A 177 -3.62 -12.21 2.72
CA PHE A 177 -4.57 -11.21 3.17
C PHE A 177 -4.18 -10.70 4.55
N ILE A 178 -3.98 -9.39 4.65
CA ILE A 178 -3.70 -8.74 5.93
C ILE A 178 -4.82 -7.75 6.18
N GLY A 179 -5.55 -7.99 7.26
CA GLY A 179 -6.70 -7.19 7.64
C GLY A 179 -6.75 -6.96 9.13
N TYR A 180 -7.46 -5.93 9.53
CA TYR A 180 -7.53 -5.48 10.91
C TYR A 180 -8.86 -4.82 11.27
N THR A 181 -9.20 -4.92 12.54
CA THR A 181 -10.12 -4.03 13.26
C THR A 181 -9.28 -3.03 14.07
N PRO A 182 -9.88 -2.04 14.76
CA PRO A 182 -9.11 -1.18 15.66
C PRO A 182 -8.33 -1.92 16.76
N LYS A 183 -8.74 -3.15 17.13
CA LYS A 183 -8.18 -3.90 18.26
C LYS A 183 -7.26 -5.05 17.87
N LEU A 184 -7.38 -5.57 16.64
CA LEU A 184 -6.67 -6.78 16.21
C LEU A 184 -6.27 -6.69 14.74
N VAL A 185 -5.01 -7.00 14.45
CA VAL A 185 -4.47 -7.15 13.10
C VAL A 185 -4.11 -8.61 12.88
N THR A 186 -4.55 -9.16 11.76
CA THR A 186 -4.33 -10.56 11.39
C THR A 186 -3.79 -10.62 9.98
N GLY A 187 -2.62 -11.23 9.82
CA GLY A 187 -2.06 -11.60 8.53
C GLY A 187 -2.28 -13.09 8.26
N VAL A 188 -2.72 -13.41 7.05
CA VAL A 188 -2.82 -14.77 6.53
C VAL A 188 -1.96 -14.85 5.28
N TRP A 189 -1.09 -15.86 5.24
CA TRP A 189 -0.39 -16.29 4.05
C TRP A 189 -0.72 -17.75 3.77
N VAL A 190 -0.92 -18.07 2.50
CA VAL A 190 -1.07 -19.42 2.00
C VAL A 190 -0.13 -19.59 0.83
N GLY A 191 0.65 -20.66 0.86
CA GLY A 191 1.65 -21.03 -0.14
C GLY A 191 2.27 -22.37 0.22
N PHE A 192 3.29 -22.77 -0.54
CA PHE A 192 4.08 -23.96 -0.27
C PHE A 192 5.51 -23.57 0.12
N ASP A 193 6.16 -24.43 0.91
CA ASP A 193 7.55 -24.22 1.34
C ASP A 193 8.52 -24.11 0.16
N GLU A 194 8.27 -24.91 -0.88
CA GLU A 194 8.90 -24.75 -2.19
C GLU A 194 7.95 -23.98 -3.12
N PRO A 195 8.40 -22.87 -3.74
CA PRO A 195 7.54 -22.05 -4.60
C PRO A 195 6.93 -22.85 -5.74
N ARG A 196 5.62 -23.05 -5.65
CA ARG A 196 4.80 -23.68 -6.68
C ARG A 196 3.39 -23.13 -6.62
N MET A 197 2.69 -23.21 -7.74
CA MET A 197 1.32 -22.73 -7.88
C MET A 197 0.40 -23.40 -6.85
N ILE A 198 -0.36 -22.60 -6.10
CA ILE A 198 -1.32 -23.11 -5.10
C ILE A 198 -2.48 -23.81 -5.81
N LEU A 199 -3.12 -23.09 -6.73
CA LEU A 199 -4.11 -23.58 -7.68
C LEU A 199 -4.21 -22.61 -8.87
N PRO A 200 -4.68 -23.07 -10.04
CA PRO A 200 -5.04 -22.17 -11.14
C PRO A 200 -6.05 -21.11 -10.65
N ASN A 201 -5.78 -19.83 -10.93
CA ASN A 201 -6.60 -18.71 -10.43
C ASN A 201 -6.70 -18.66 -8.89
N GLY A 202 -5.66 -19.09 -8.18
CA GLY A 202 -5.55 -19.06 -6.72
C GLY A 202 -5.40 -17.67 -6.12
N PHE A 203 -6.29 -16.75 -6.47
CA PHE A 203 -6.29 -15.39 -5.95
C PHE A 203 -6.47 -15.39 -4.43
N ALA A 204 -5.82 -14.43 -3.75
CA ALA A 204 -5.99 -14.25 -2.32
C ALA A 204 -7.44 -14.07 -1.87
N ALA A 205 -8.31 -13.53 -2.74
CA ALA A 205 -9.75 -13.39 -2.50
C ALA A 205 -10.45 -14.74 -2.25
N GLU A 206 -9.99 -15.81 -2.89
CA GLU A 206 -10.59 -17.15 -2.80
C GLU A 206 -9.91 -18.02 -1.73
N VAL A 207 -8.65 -17.72 -1.40
CA VAL A 207 -7.83 -18.59 -0.54
C VAL A 207 -7.58 -17.96 0.84
N ALA A 208 -7.00 -16.76 0.89
CA ALA A 208 -6.58 -16.13 2.15
C ALA A 208 -7.72 -15.39 2.85
N VAL A 209 -8.58 -14.69 2.10
CA VAL A 209 -9.71 -13.92 2.66
C VAL A 209 -10.69 -14.82 3.44
N PRO A 210 -11.07 -16.02 2.97
CA PRO A 210 -11.97 -16.89 3.74
C PRO A 210 -11.37 -17.39 5.06
N VAL A 211 -10.06 -17.68 5.08
CA VAL A 211 -9.34 -18.07 6.30
C VAL A 211 -9.35 -16.92 7.30
N TRP A 212 -9.00 -15.71 6.84
CA TRP A 212 -9.02 -14.51 7.68
C TRP A 212 -10.42 -14.23 8.24
N ALA A 213 -11.47 -14.30 7.41
CA ALA A 213 -12.84 -14.02 7.83
C ALA A 213 -13.32 -15.02 8.89
N LYS A 214 -13.03 -16.32 8.71
CA LYS A 214 -13.36 -17.35 9.70
C LYS A 214 -12.65 -17.10 11.04
N PHE A 215 -11.36 -16.81 11.01
CA PHE A 215 -10.59 -16.51 12.22
C PHE A 215 -11.13 -15.27 12.93
N MET A 216 -11.28 -14.16 12.21
CA MET A 216 -11.68 -12.88 12.80
C MET A 216 -13.08 -12.95 13.39
N LYS A 217 -14.04 -13.63 12.75
CA LYS A 217 -15.37 -13.84 13.33
C LYS A 217 -15.34 -14.47 14.72
N VAL A 218 -14.42 -15.40 14.95
CA VAL A 218 -14.26 -16.05 16.26
C VAL A 218 -13.48 -15.16 17.21
N ALA A 219 -12.35 -14.62 16.76
CA ALA A 219 -11.45 -13.81 17.57
C ALA A 219 -12.10 -12.51 18.08
N THR A 220 -13.01 -11.92 17.29
CA THR A 220 -13.68 -10.64 17.61
C THR A 220 -15.17 -10.81 17.92
N ARG A 221 -15.64 -12.03 18.27
CA ARG A 221 -17.08 -12.31 18.46
C ARG A 221 -17.77 -11.45 19.51
N ASN A 222 -17.01 -10.92 20.47
CA ASN A 222 -17.49 -10.11 21.58
C ASN A 222 -17.13 -8.62 21.40
N ASP A 223 -16.50 -8.25 20.30
CA ASP A 223 -16.12 -6.86 20.04
C ASP A 223 -17.33 -6.05 19.60
N ARG A 224 -17.34 -4.78 19.99
CA ARG A 224 -18.31 -3.79 19.50
C ARG A 224 -17.92 -3.34 18.09
N PRO A 225 -18.89 -2.90 17.26
CA PRO A 225 -18.64 -2.39 15.91
C PRO A 225 -18.03 -0.97 15.91
N GLU A 226 -16.94 -0.80 16.66
CA GLU A 226 -16.16 0.43 16.78
C GLU A 226 -15.29 0.66 15.54
N TRP A 227 -14.94 1.93 15.31
CA TRP A 227 -14.00 2.32 14.26
C TRP A 227 -12.95 3.28 14.79
N LEU A 228 -11.98 3.61 13.94
CA LEU A 228 -10.94 4.58 14.24
C LEU A 228 -11.54 5.97 14.40
N GLU A 229 -11.15 6.65 15.48
CA GLU A 229 -11.48 8.05 15.68
C GLU A 229 -10.78 8.93 14.63
N MET A 230 -11.51 9.92 14.10
CA MET A 230 -10.97 10.86 13.13
C MET A 230 -10.01 11.84 13.82
N PRO A 231 -8.73 11.89 13.43
CA PRO A 231 -7.79 12.84 14.03
C PRO A 231 -8.14 14.30 13.70
N SER A 232 -7.82 15.26 14.58
CA SER A 232 -8.10 16.70 14.40
C SER A 232 -7.44 17.33 13.16
N GLY A 233 -6.37 16.70 12.67
CA GLY A 233 -5.68 17.05 11.43
C GLY A 233 -6.38 16.56 10.15
N VAL A 234 -7.54 15.90 10.26
CA VAL A 234 -8.36 15.46 9.12
C VAL A 234 -9.58 16.37 8.95
N VAL A 235 -9.92 16.67 7.71
CA VAL A 235 -11.12 17.43 7.32
C VAL A 235 -11.93 16.61 6.30
N THR A 236 -13.21 16.91 6.19
CA THR A 236 -14.11 16.32 5.20
C THR A 236 -14.51 17.35 4.16
N VAL A 237 -14.52 16.95 2.89
CA VAL A 237 -14.83 17.83 1.76
C VAL A 237 -15.71 17.10 0.76
N LYS A 238 -16.72 17.79 0.21
CA LYS A 238 -17.54 17.25 -0.88
C LYS A 238 -16.78 17.37 -2.20
N VAL A 239 -16.49 16.24 -2.81
CA VAL A 239 -15.72 16.17 -4.06
C VAL A 239 -16.48 15.41 -5.13
N CYS A 240 -16.13 15.68 -6.37
CA CYS A 240 -16.64 14.96 -7.52
C CYS A 240 -15.89 13.64 -7.70
N ARG A 241 -16.62 12.53 -7.85
CA ARG A 241 -16.07 11.18 -8.07
C ARG A 241 -15.22 11.04 -9.32
N LEU A 242 -15.50 11.81 -10.37
CA LEU A 242 -14.78 11.74 -11.64
C LEU A 242 -13.48 12.55 -11.65
N SER A 243 -13.53 13.81 -11.20
CA SER A 243 -12.37 14.71 -11.22
C SER A 243 -11.51 14.67 -9.95
N GLY A 244 -12.06 14.23 -8.82
CA GLY A 244 -11.41 14.34 -7.50
C GLY A 244 -11.34 15.77 -6.95
N LEU A 245 -11.91 16.76 -7.65
CA LEU A 245 -11.95 18.17 -7.28
C LEU A 245 -13.21 18.55 -6.51
N LEU A 246 -13.29 19.78 -5.99
CA LEU A 246 -14.47 20.28 -5.26
C LEU A 246 -15.73 20.12 -6.11
N ALA A 247 -16.76 19.52 -5.53
CA ALA A 247 -18.02 19.30 -6.22
C ALA A 247 -18.77 20.61 -6.45
N THR A 248 -19.42 20.72 -7.61
CA THR A 248 -20.34 21.80 -7.99
C THR A 248 -21.77 21.26 -8.06
N GLU A 249 -22.77 22.14 -8.24
CA GLU A 249 -24.16 21.72 -8.45
C GLU A 249 -24.33 20.80 -9.66
N ALA A 250 -23.57 21.03 -10.74
CA ALA A 250 -23.54 20.16 -11.92
C ALA A 250 -23.20 18.71 -11.57
N CYS A 251 -22.40 18.48 -10.52
CA CYS A 251 -21.99 17.15 -10.10
C CYS A 251 -23.14 16.33 -9.49
N LYS A 252 -24.23 16.97 -9.04
CA LYS A 252 -25.40 16.27 -8.46
C LYS A 252 -26.20 15.48 -9.51
N ASN A 253 -26.13 15.92 -10.77
CA ASN A 253 -26.84 15.32 -11.91
C ASN A 253 -25.85 14.91 -13.00
N GLY A 254 -24.71 14.34 -12.61
CA GLY A 254 -23.66 13.93 -13.56
C GLY A 254 -24.15 12.79 -14.47
N GLU A 255 -23.89 12.94 -15.76
CA GLU A 255 -24.14 11.91 -16.76
C GLU A 255 -22.99 10.89 -16.75
N VAL A 256 -23.31 9.63 -16.47
CA VAL A 256 -22.36 8.52 -16.43
C VAL A 256 -22.76 7.49 -17.47
N ILE A 257 -21.87 7.22 -18.41
CA ILE A 257 -22.09 6.19 -19.43
C ILE A 257 -21.92 4.82 -18.76
N ASN A 258 -22.96 3.99 -18.85
CA ASN A 258 -22.88 2.59 -18.45
C ASN A 258 -22.03 1.83 -19.48
N GLY A 259 -20.85 1.37 -19.07
CA GLY A 259 -19.93 0.67 -19.96
C GLY A 259 -20.45 -0.66 -20.52
N ALA A 260 -21.48 -1.27 -19.92
CA ALA A 260 -22.06 -2.52 -20.40
C ALA A 260 -23.23 -2.31 -21.37
N THR A 261 -23.99 -1.22 -21.22
CA THR A 261 -25.20 -0.96 -22.04
C THR A 261 -25.08 0.24 -22.96
N GLY A 262 -24.03 1.05 -22.82
CA GLY A 262 -23.86 2.33 -23.52
C GLY A 262 -24.86 3.42 -23.12
N GLN A 263 -25.78 3.14 -22.19
CA GLN A 263 -26.81 4.07 -21.76
C GLN A 263 -26.22 5.16 -20.84
N ILE A 264 -26.73 6.38 -20.99
CA ILE A 264 -26.40 7.48 -20.09
C ILE A 264 -27.30 7.37 -18.86
N ASP A 265 -26.69 7.11 -17.71
CA ASP A 265 -27.34 7.16 -16.41
C ASP A 265 -27.06 8.50 -15.75
N ARG A 266 -28.09 9.16 -15.20
CA ARG A 266 -27.96 10.43 -14.48
C ARG A 266 -27.95 10.16 -12.99
N ARG A 267 -26.80 10.41 -12.36
CA ARG A 267 -26.65 10.21 -10.92
C ARG A 267 -25.68 11.19 -10.30
N SER A 268 -25.84 11.41 -9.00
CA SER A 268 -24.88 12.21 -8.25
C SER A 268 -23.50 11.57 -8.27
N THR A 269 -22.52 12.37 -8.69
CA THR A 269 -21.10 12.05 -8.58
C THR A 269 -20.49 12.67 -7.32
N VAL A 270 -21.27 13.41 -6.53
CA VAL A 270 -20.81 14.04 -5.29
C VAL A 270 -20.70 13.01 -4.20
N TYR A 271 -19.57 12.99 -3.51
CA TYR A 271 -19.39 12.25 -2.27
C TYR A 271 -18.50 13.02 -1.30
N THR A 272 -18.64 12.72 -0.01
CA THR A 272 -17.77 13.28 1.02
C THR A 272 -16.50 12.44 1.11
N GLU A 273 -15.35 13.10 1.08
CA GLU A 273 -14.03 12.47 1.21
C GLU A 273 -13.22 13.11 2.33
N TYR A 274 -12.31 12.32 2.91
CA TYR A 274 -11.38 12.74 3.95
C TYR A 274 -10.05 13.25 3.36
N PHE A 275 -9.54 14.34 3.93
CA PHE A 275 -8.25 14.93 3.57
C PHE A 275 -7.45 15.26 4.82
N ALA A 276 -6.12 15.15 4.74
CA ALA A 276 -5.29 15.83 5.72
C ALA A 276 -5.44 17.33 5.49
N ARG A 277 -5.63 18.11 6.56
CA ARG A 277 -5.83 19.56 6.49
C ARG A 277 -4.73 20.23 5.65
N GLY A 278 -5.12 21.07 4.70
CA GLY A 278 -4.23 21.73 3.74
C GLY A 278 -3.88 20.87 2.52
N THR A 279 -4.50 19.70 2.35
CA THR A 279 -4.30 18.83 1.17
C THR A 279 -5.60 18.58 0.38
N GLU A 280 -6.70 19.17 0.83
CA GLU A 280 -7.95 19.25 0.12
C GLU A 280 -7.81 20.02 -1.21
N PRO A 281 -8.56 19.65 -2.26
CA PRO A 281 -8.56 20.40 -3.50
C PRO A 281 -9.10 21.81 -3.28
N THR A 282 -8.48 22.79 -3.94
CA THR A 282 -8.94 24.18 -3.96
C THR A 282 -9.67 24.54 -5.26
N ALA A 283 -9.49 23.75 -6.31
CA ALA A 283 -10.15 23.91 -7.60
C ALA A 283 -11.51 23.19 -7.62
N TYR A 284 -12.44 23.73 -8.40
CA TYR A 284 -13.77 23.17 -8.63
C TYR A 284 -13.79 22.20 -9.81
N CYS A 285 -14.74 21.28 -9.79
CA CYS A 285 -14.95 20.33 -10.87
C CYS A 285 -15.50 21.03 -12.12
N GLU A 286 -14.75 20.92 -13.22
CA GLU A 286 -15.14 21.40 -14.55
C GLU A 286 -15.66 20.28 -15.47
N ALA A 287 -15.63 19.03 -14.99
CA ALA A 287 -15.99 17.85 -15.81
C ALA A 287 -17.49 17.72 -16.08
N HIS A 288 -18.35 18.39 -15.31
CA HIS A 288 -19.80 18.37 -15.50
C HIS A 288 -20.27 19.75 -15.95
N GLN A 289 -20.90 19.82 -17.13
CA GLN A 289 -21.54 21.04 -17.60
C GLN A 289 -22.96 21.13 -17.04
N THR A 290 -23.35 22.29 -16.53
CA THR A 290 -24.76 22.60 -16.24
C THR A 290 -25.51 22.73 -17.57
N GLN A 291 -26.55 21.94 -17.80
CA GLN A 291 -27.51 22.22 -18.87
C GLN A 291 -28.33 23.48 -18.51
N GLY A 292 -28.13 24.58 -19.27
CA GLY A 292 -28.86 25.86 -19.20
C GLY A 292 -28.36 26.78 -18.07
N VAL A 293 -27.85 28.00 -18.31
CA VAL A 293 -28.23 29.03 -19.30
C VAL A 293 -26.96 29.75 -19.79
N ARG A 294 -26.75 29.83 -21.11
CA ARG A 294 -25.93 30.91 -21.69
C ARG A 294 -26.81 32.16 -21.71
N VAL A 295 -26.71 33.02 -20.71
CA VAL A 295 -27.27 34.38 -20.82
C VAL A 295 -26.28 35.16 -21.67
N ALA A 296 -26.51 35.19 -22.97
CA ALA A 296 -25.96 36.23 -23.82
C ALA A 296 -26.53 37.57 -23.32
N GLY A 297 -25.68 38.35 -22.64
CA GLY A 297 -25.79 39.80 -22.44
C GLY A 297 -27.08 40.32 -21.81
N LEU A 298 -27.03 40.69 -20.52
CA LEU A 298 -27.48 41.99 -20.00
C LEU A 298 -27.30 42.01 -18.46
N LEU A 299 -26.47 42.96 -18.00
CA LEU A 299 -26.42 43.54 -16.65
C LEU A 299 -25.79 42.70 -15.51
N GLY A 300 -24.48 42.92 -15.32
CA GLY A 300 -23.86 43.29 -14.04
C GLY A 300 -24.14 42.46 -12.78
N ALA A 301 -23.31 41.43 -12.55
CA ALA A 301 -22.59 41.15 -11.30
C ALA A 301 -21.89 39.79 -11.46
N GLU A 302 -20.56 39.75 -11.34
CA GLU A 302 -19.86 38.49 -11.12
C GLU A 302 -20.26 37.95 -9.73
N GLU A 303 -21.24 37.04 -9.68
CA GLU A 303 -21.46 36.23 -8.48
C GLU A 303 -20.30 35.25 -8.35
N LYS A 304 -19.31 35.67 -7.54
CA LYS A 304 -18.31 34.78 -6.96
C LYS A 304 -19.07 33.62 -6.29
N PRO A 305 -18.84 32.35 -6.68
CA PRO A 305 -19.52 31.22 -6.05
C PRO A 305 -19.21 31.24 -4.54
N PRO A 306 -20.17 30.84 -3.69
CA PRO A 306 -20.00 30.92 -2.24
C PRO A 306 -18.74 30.17 -1.83
N ALA A 307 -17.96 30.81 -0.96
CA ALA A 307 -16.77 30.24 -0.35
C ALA A 307 -17.08 28.84 0.20
N PRO A 308 -16.11 27.91 0.17
CA PRO A 308 -16.34 26.53 0.60
C PRO A 308 -17.00 26.49 1.98
N TYR A 309 -18.22 25.94 2.02
CA TYR A 309 -18.90 25.65 3.28
C TYR A 309 -18.21 24.46 3.94
N VAL A 310 -17.30 24.77 4.87
CA VAL A 310 -16.82 23.83 5.88
C VAL A 310 -17.83 23.89 7.02
N ASP A 311 -18.47 22.77 7.35
CA ASP A 311 -19.37 22.71 8.50
C ASP A 311 -18.56 22.79 9.80
N LEU A 312 -18.34 24.01 10.28
CA LEU A 312 -17.64 24.28 11.54
C LEU A 312 -18.51 24.01 12.76
N LYS A 313 -19.83 23.77 12.61
CA LYS A 313 -20.76 23.55 13.73
C LYS A 313 -20.88 22.09 14.18
N ALA A 314 -20.20 21.16 13.51
CA ALA A 314 -20.01 19.79 14.00
C ALA A 314 -18.81 19.63 14.97
N ILE A 315 -18.10 20.73 15.29
CA ILE A 315 -17.00 20.76 16.25
C ILE A 315 -17.52 21.41 17.53
N ALA A 316 -18.01 20.60 18.47
CA ALA A 316 -18.12 21.07 19.84
C ALA A 316 -16.71 21.34 20.38
N PRO A 317 -16.45 22.46 21.07
CA PRO A 317 -15.21 22.61 21.82
C PRO A 317 -15.19 21.56 22.95
N PRO A 318 -14.07 20.87 23.21
CA PRO A 318 -13.92 20.23 24.51
C PRO A 318 -13.92 21.34 25.55
N GLY A 319 -14.96 21.34 26.39
CA GLY A 319 -15.03 22.18 27.58
C GLY A 319 -13.83 21.93 28.49
N ASP A 320 -13.37 23.03 29.06
CA ASP A 320 -12.38 23.23 30.11
C ASP A 320 -11.64 22.02 30.69
N ALA A 321 -10.31 22.19 30.65
CA ALA A 321 -9.30 21.38 31.29
C ALA A 321 -9.59 21.13 32.78
N ALA A 322 -9.70 19.85 33.15
CA ALA A 322 -9.31 19.39 34.47
C ALA A 322 -7.89 18.83 34.36
N GLU A 323 -6.93 19.56 34.95
CA GLU A 323 -5.55 19.10 35.16
C GLU A 323 -5.55 17.69 35.78
N HIS A 324 -4.84 16.75 35.15
CA HIS A 324 -4.35 15.56 35.84
C HIS A 324 -2.82 15.63 35.87
N ARG A 325 -2.33 16.01 37.04
CA ARG A 325 -0.92 15.98 37.43
C ARG A 325 -0.42 14.54 37.32
N ILE A 326 0.59 14.33 36.49
CA ILE A 326 1.38 13.09 36.53
C ILE A 326 2.38 13.24 37.68
N ALA A 327 2.27 12.36 38.68
CA ALA A 327 3.23 12.26 39.77
C ALA A 327 4.58 11.74 39.25
N PRO A 328 5.73 12.20 39.80
CA PRO A 328 7.04 11.70 39.38
C PRO A 328 7.28 10.28 39.93
N ALA A 329 7.88 9.43 39.10
CA ALA A 329 8.33 8.09 39.48
C ALA A 329 9.50 8.18 40.49
N PRO A 330 9.60 7.22 41.44
CA PRO A 330 10.67 7.23 42.43
C PRO A 330 12.02 6.84 41.83
N THR A 331 13.03 7.63 42.20
CA THR A 331 14.45 7.38 41.97
C THR A 331 14.92 6.14 42.73
N GLY A 332 15.35 5.11 41.99
CA GLY A 332 16.00 3.92 42.50
C GLY A 332 17.40 3.78 41.90
N THR A 333 18.37 3.63 42.80
CA THR A 333 19.82 3.59 42.65
C THR A 333 20.40 2.67 41.57
N SER A 334 21.43 3.19 40.92
CA SER A 334 22.33 2.56 39.96
C SER A 334 23.02 1.31 40.54
N GLY A 335 22.93 0.20 39.81
CA GLY A 335 23.78 -0.98 39.98
C GLY A 335 24.34 -1.36 38.61
N THR A 336 25.66 -1.27 38.47
CA THR A 336 26.43 -1.69 37.29
C THR A 336 26.33 -3.20 37.09
N VAL A 337 25.93 -3.64 35.90
CA VAL A 337 26.06 -5.06 35.49
C VAL A 337 26.89 -5.10 34.21
N GLU A 338 28.01 -5.82 34.29
CA GLU A 338 28.96 -6.08 33.22
C GLU A 338 28.30 -6.83 32.05
N LEU A 339 28.60 -6.37 30.84
CA LEU A 339 28.22 -7.03 29.59
C LEU A 339 29.12 -8.26 29.38
N ILE A 340 28.54 -9.44 29.48
CA ILE A 340 29.17 -10.68 29.00
C ILE A 340 28.96 -10.74 27.48
N GLU A 341 30.03 -10.45 26.73
CA GLU A 341 30.10 -10.77 25.30
C GLU A 341 30.12 -12.29 25.10
N ASN A 342 29.30 -12.79 24.17
CA ASN A 342 29.46 -14.13 23.63
C ASN A 342 29.42 -14.09 22.09
N PRO A 343 30.15 -15.01 21.43
CA PRO A 343 30.81 -14.73 20.16
C PRO A 343 29.93 -14.99 18.94
N SER A 344 30.19 -14.21 17.90
CA SER A 344 29.67 -14.33 16.55
C SER A 344 29.83 -15.74 15.96
N THR A 345 28.72 -16.42 15.68
CA THR A 345 28.69 -17.54 14.74
C THR A 345 28.31 -17.03 13.35
N ALA A 346 29.32 -17.01 12.47
CA ALA A 346 29.16 -16.70 11.06
C ALA A 346 28.31 -17.78 10.36
N MET A 347 27.08 -17.42 9.97
CA MET A 347 26.31 -18.23 9.02
C MET A 347 26.69 -17.86 7.60
N ASN A 348 27.29 -18.84 6.93
CA ASN A 348 27.68 -18.82 5.52
C ASN A 348 26.42 -18.66 4.64
N THR A 349 26.22 -17.48 4.05
CA THR A 349 25.14 -17.24 3.10
C THR A 349 25.53 -17.83 1.74
N THR A 350 25.04 -19.04 1.46
CA THR A 350 25.07 -19.57 0.09
C THR A 350 24.14 -18.73 -0.78
N LYS A 351 24.74 -17.95 -1.68
CA LYS A 351 24.07 -17.12 -2.70
C LYS A 351 23.19 -18.02 -3.58
N LYS A 352 21.90 -18.16 -3.25
CA LYS A 352 20.92 -18.80 -4.14
C LYS A 352 20.57 -17.82 -5.26
N ARG A 353 20.84 -18.24 -6.50
CA ARG A 353 20.60 -17.49 -7.73
C ARG A 353 19.09 -17.35 -7.97
N GLY A 354 18.62 -16.11 -7.98
CA GLY A 354 17.23 -15.76 -8.30
C GLY A 354 16.86 -16.05 -9.76
N PHE A 355 15.59 -16.40 -9.90
CA PHE A 355 14.80 -16.76 -11.09
C PHE A 355 14.95 -15.86 -12.34
N TRP A 356 15.45 -14.62 -12.21
CA TRP A 356 15.60 -13.67 -13.31
C TRP A 356 16.76 -13.96 -14.29
N SER A 357 17.64 -14.93 -14.00
CA SER A 357 18.70 -15.36 -14.94
C SER A 357 18.18 -16.11 -16.17
N LYS A 358 16.92 -16.57 -16.16
CA LYS A 358 16.32 -17.31 -17.29
C LYS A 358 15.50 -16.43 -18.25
N VAL A 359 15.14 -15.21 -17.85
CA VAL A 359 14.37 -14.28 -18.70
C VAL A 359 15.28 -13.37 -19.55
N PHE A 360 16.56 -13.21 -19.19
CA PHE A 360 17.55 -12.48 -19.99
C PHE A 360 18.63 -13.41 -20.53
N ARG A 361 18.29 -14.28 -21.49
CA ARG A 361 19.28 -14.86 -22.41
C ARG A 361 19.35 -13.99 -23.66
N TRP A 362 20.29 -13.06 -23.67
CA TRP A 362 20.68 -12.35 -24.89
C TRP A 362 21.55 -13.30 -25.72
N THR A 363 20.99 -13.89 -26.78
CA THR A 363 21.78 -14.45 -27.88
C THR A 363 22.04 -13.33 -28.87
N VAL A 364 23.28 -12.86 -28.93
CA VAL A 364 23.79 -12.14 -30.10
C VAL A 364 23.99 -13.15 -31.21
N LYS A 365 23.08 -13.15 -32.17
CA LYS A 365 23.15 -13.67 -33.55
C LYS A 365 21.82 -13.19 -34.16
N ASP A 366 21.77 -12.22 -35.06
CA ASP A 366 22.47 -12.17 -36.34
C ASP A 366 22.82 -10.72 -36.75
N ARG A 367 24.03 -10.52 -37.26
CA ARG A 367 24.35 -9.43 -38.21
C ARG A 367 24.79 -10.09 -39.52
N PRO A 368 24.40 -9.56 -40.69
CA PRO A 368 24.74 -10.17 -41.96
C PRO A 368 26.23 -10.01 -42.29
N ASN A 369 26.76 -11.02 -42.99
CA ASN A 369 28.13 -11.21 -43.46
C ASN A 369 28.92 -9.93 -43.81
N GLN A 370 30.13 -9.83 -43.23
CA GLN A 370 31.27 -9.18 -43.85
C GLN A 370 32.48 -10.14 -43.85
N PRO A 371 33.30 -10.20 -44.92
CA PRO A 371 34.33 -11.21 -45.08
C PRO A 371 35.56 -10.96 -44.19
N GLU A 372 36.14 -12.05 -43.67
CA GLU A 372 37.32 -12.08 -42.79
C GLU A 372 38.60 -11.53 -43.45
N PRO A 373 39.45 -10.79 -42.71
CA PRO A 373 40.80 -10.49 -43.16
C PRO A 373 41.75 -11.68 -42.95
N GLN A 374 42.47 -12.05 -44.01
CA GLN A 374 43.45 -13.14 -44.06
C GLN A 374 44.62 -12.93 -43.08
N ARG A 375 44.99 -13.97 -42.34
CA ARG A 375 46.25 -14.00 -41.55
C ARG A 375 47.45 -14.34 -42.45
N PRO A 376 48.63 -13.73 -42.25
CA PRO A 376 49.82 -14.07 -43.01
C PRO A 376 50.40 -15.44 -42.60
N PRO A 377 51.09 -16.16 -43.52
CA PRO A 377 51.60 -17.49 -43.29
C PRO A 377 52.86 -17.50 -42.37
N PRO A 378 53.12 -18.59 -41.63
CA PRO A 378 54.25 -18.70 -40.72
C PRO A 378 55.59 -18.99 -41.43
N SER A 379 56.68 -18.48 -40.85
CA SER A 379 58.06 -18.63 -41.33
C SER A 379 58.60 -20.07 -41.17
N PRO A 380 59.52 -20.54 -42.05
CA PRO A 380 59.98 -21.93 -42.08
C PRO A 380 61.02 -22.28 -41.00
N PRO A 381 61.19 -23.57 -40.65
CA PRO A 381 61.93 -24.02 -39.46
C PRO A 381 63.45 -24.09 -39.66
N SER A 382 64.21 -23.70 -38.63
CA SER A 382 65.67 -23.86 -38.54
C SER A 382 66.08 -25.32 -38.30
N LYS A 383 67.02 -25.82 -39.09
CA LYS A 383 67.56 -27.19 -39.05
C LYS A 383 68.71 -27.37 -38.04
N LYS A 384 68.58 -28.45 -37.24
CA LYS A 384 69.59 -29.50 -36.88
C LYS A 384 70.71 -29.14 -35.86
N PRO A 385 71.43 -30.14 -35.27
CA PRO A 385 71.41 -31.60 -35.52
C PRO A 385 71.32 -32.51 -34.27
N SER A 386 71.11 -33.80 -34.56
CA SER A 386 71.39 -34.99 -33.75
C SER A 386 72.83 -35.02 -33.22
N GLY A 387 73.00 -35.53 -32.00
CA GLY A 387 74.24 -35.46 -31.23
C GLY A 387 75.46 -36.25 -31.74
N ARG A 388 76.60 -35.83 -31.22
CA ARG A 388 77.61 -36.64 -30.51
C ARG A 388 78.47 -35.70 -29.67
#